data_AF-A0A8F4FVV9-F1
#
_entry.id   AF-A0A8F4FVV9-F1
#
_cell.length_a   1.000
_cell.length_b   1.000
_cell.length_c   1.000
_cell.angle_alpha   90.00
_cell.angle_beta   90.00
_cell.angle_gamma   90.00
#
_symmetry.space_group_name_H-M   'P 1'
#
loop_
_entity.id
_entity.type
_entity.pdbx_description
1 polymer ?
#
loop_
_entity_poly.entity_id
_entity_poly.type
_entity_poly.pdbx_seq_one_letter_code
_entity_poly.pdbx_strand_id
1 'polypeptide(L)' 'MTEPSASTRADRLAVGTKVEVRSGFDGSWSTGFAVEEVLEAGYRLRRRSDGQVLPATLPSASVRKERKSSMWWV' A
#
# COMPACT_ATOMS: atom_id res chain seq x y z
N MET A 1 1.17 -28.86 -17.57
CA MET A 1 2.24 -28.10 -16.80
C MET A 1 1.83 -26.64 -16.63
N THR A 2 0.62 -26.34 -15.91
CA THR A 2 0.22 -24.93 -15.63
C THR A 2 0.47 -24.63 -14.15
N GLU A 3 1.72 -24.24 -13.72
CA GLU A 3 2.04 -23.57 -12.45
C GLU A 3 1.10 -22.37 -12.21
N PRO A 4 0.07 -22.35 -11.30
CA PRO A 4 -0.44 -21.04 -10.88
C PRO A 4 0.60 -20.26 -10.07
N SER A 5 1.67 -19.67 -10.75
CA SER A 5 2.34 -18.43 -10.29
C SER A 5 1.82 -17.98 -8.93
N ALA A 6 2.09 -18.74 -7.90
CA ALA A 6 2.27 -18.31 -6.50
C ALA A 6 2.98 -16.97 -6.43
N SER A 7 2.57 -15.95 -7.26
CA SER A 7 3.10 -14.69 -6.69
C SER A 7 1.94 -13.78 -6.30
N THR A 8 0.83 -14.35 -5.65
CA THR A 8 -0.14 -13.28 -5.30
C THR A 8 -0.72 -13.57 -3.91
N ARG A 9 -0.09 -14.44 -3.07
CA ARG A 9 -0.74 -14.53 -1.73
C ARG A 9 0.28 -14.26 -0.64
N ALA A 10 1.60 -14.20 -0.96
CA ALA A 10 2.56 -14.11 0.16
C ALA A 10 3.11 -12.68 0.29
N ASP A 11 2.31 -11.67 -0.40
CA ASP A 11 2.85 -10.32 -0.10
C ASP A 11 1.74 -9.42 0.43
N ARG A 12 0.61 -10.04 0.90
CA ARG A 12 -0.47 -9.16 1.38
C ARG A 12 0.01 -8.40 2.63
N LEU A 13 0.07 -7.08 2.47
CA LEU A 13 0.49 -6.19 3.58
C LEU A 13 -0.41 -6.39 4.80
N ALA A 14 0.26 -6.70 5.81
CA ALA A 14 -0.51 -6.89 7.06
C ALA A 14 -1.13 -5.56 7.53
N VAL A 15 -2.31 -5.73 8.25
CA VAL A 15 -2.96 -4.52 8.81
C VAL A 15 -2.00 -3.83 9.78
N GLY A 16 -1.81 -2.48 9.48
CA GLY A 16 -0.91 -1.75 10.41
C GLY A 16 0.45 -1.52 9.74
N THR A 17 0.61 -2.19 8.64
CA THR A 17 1.87 -1.97 7.91
C THR A 17 1.90 -0.58 7.25
N LYS A 18 3.03 -0.03 7.37
CA LYS A 18 3.16 1.31 6.76
C LYS A 18 3.38 1.19 5.23
N VAL A 19 2.53 1.97 4.62
CA VAL A 19 2.58 1.81 3.14
C VAL A 19 2.58 3.22 2.53
N GLU A 20 3.00 3.25 1.24
CA GLU A 20 2.88 4.51 0.47
C GLU A 20 1.88 4.32 -0.68
N VAL A 21 1.11 5.46 -0.88
CA VAL A 21 0.06 5.35 -1.90
C VAL A 21 0.41 6.31 -3.05
N ARG A 22 0.12 5.78 -4.20
CA ARG A 22 0.35 6.61 -5.40
C ARG A 22 -0.87 7.49 -5.69
N SER A 23 -0.52 8.82 -5.85
CA SER A 23 -1.61 9.76 -6.12
C SER A 23 -1.95 9.73 -7.62
N GLY A 24 -3.19 9.51 -7.99
CA GLY A 24 -3.65 9.47 -9.40
C GLY A 24 -3.58 10.87 -10.05
N PHE A 25 -3.45 11.89 -9.25
CA PHE A 25 -3.45 13.27 -9.79
C PHE A 25 -2.05 13.65 -10.29
N ASP A 26 -1.06 13.23 -9.55
CA ASP A 26 0.31 13.67 -9.94
C ASP A 26 1.24 12.45 -10.03
N GLY A 27 0.59 11.27 -9.81
CA GLY A 27 1.41 10.04 -9.88
C GLY A 27 2.50 10.00 -8.81
N SER A 28 2.40 10.91 -7.83
CA SER A 28 3.43 10.89 -6.77
C SER A 28 3.04 9.90 -5.66
N TRP A 29 4.10 9.38 -5.02
CA TRP A 29 3.87 8.44 -3.90
C TRP A 29 3.86 9.22 -2.57
N SER A 30 2.80 8.97 -1.95
CA SER A 30 2.69 9.63 -0.64
C SER A 30 2.83 8.60 0.48
N THR A 31 3.83 9.05 1.39
CA THR A 31 4.02 8.14 2.56
C THR A 31 3.10 8.58 3.70
N GLY A 32 3.07 7.69 4.71
CA GLY A 32 2.26 8.13 5.87
C GLY A 32 0.93 7.37 5.94
N PHE A 33 0.94 6.36 5.24
CA PHE A 33 -0.32 5.58 5.25
C PHE A 33 -0.04 4.20 5.87
N ALA A 34 -1.10 3.78 6.51
CA ALA A 34 -0.99 2.42 7.09
C ALA A 34 -2.21 1.59 6.71
N VAL A 35 -1.87 0.27 6.62
CA VAL A 35 -2.98 -0.64 6.21
C VAL A 35 -3.96 -0.77 7.38
N GLU A 36 -5.10 -0.25 7.02
CA GLU A 36 -6.14 -0.41 8.06
C GLU A 36 -6.89 -1.74 7.92
N GLU A 37 -7.14 -2.07 6.69
CA GLU A 37 -7.88 -3.33 6.46
C GLU A 37 -7.46 -3.92 5.11
N VAL A 38 -7.28 -5.27 5.13
CA VAL A 38 -6.88 -5.95 3.87
C VAL A 38 -8.13 -6.61 3.27
N LEU A 39 -8.46 -6.05 2.06
CA LEU A 39 -9.62 -6.66 1.36
C LEU A 39 -9.14 -7.47 0.14
N GLU A 40 -10.05 -8.36 -0.30
CA GLU A 40 -9.68 -9.19 -1.47
C GLU A 40 -9.56 -8.32 -2.74
N ALA A 41 -10.32 -7.23 -2.76
CA ALA A 41 -10.33 -6.35 -3.95
C ALA A 41 -9.25 -5.27 -3.84
N GLY A 42 -8.46 -5.23 -2.65
CA GLY A 42 -7.45 -4.16 -2.43
C GLY A 42 -7.19 -3.96 -0.93
N TYR A 43 -6.71 -2.59 -0.72
CA TYR A 43 -6.35 -2.31 0.68
C TYR A 43 -6.97 -0.98 1.12
N ARG A 44 -7.47 -1.14 2.44
CA ARG A 44 -7.92 0.13 3.05
C ARG A 44 -6.77 0.74 3.85
N LEU A 45 -6.55 1.95 3.45
CA LEU A 45 -5.38 2.58 4.10
C LEU A 45 -5.86 3.75 4.96
N ARG A 46 -5.14 3.88 5.95
CA ARG A 46 -5.39 5.02 6.85
C ARG A 46 -4.19 5.98 6.77
N ARG A 47 -4.73 7.19 6.54
CA ARG A 47 -3.67 8.23 6.48
C ARG A 47 -3.22 8.65 7.89
N ARG A 48 -1.91 8.46 8.18
CA ARG A 48 -1.37 8.75 9.54
C ARG A 48 -1.28 10.26 9.75
N SER A 49 -1.18 10.96 8.70
CA SER A 49 -1.09 12.42 8.85
C SER A 49 -2.34 13.00 9.54
N ASP A 50 -3.50 12.55 9.08
CA ASP A 50 -4.73 13.19 9.64
C ASP A 50 -5.61 12.12 10.29
N GLY A 51 -5.05 10.89 10.25
CA GLY A 51 -5.77 9.78 10.92
C GLY A 51 -7.06 9.39 10.19
N GLN A 52 -7.17 9.89 8.99
CA GLN A 52 -8.39 9.56 8.25
C GLN A 52 -8.17 8.32 7.37
N VAL A 53 -9.23 7.53 7.43
CA VAL A 53 -9.19 6.32 6.57
C VAL A 53 -9.79 6.68 5.19
N LEU A 54 -8.94 6.31 4.26
CA LEU A 54 -9.45 6.62 2.91
C LEU A 54 -10.71 5.80 2.59
N PRO A 55 -11.72 6.58 2.15
CA PRO A 55 -12.97 5.87 1.82
C PRO A 55 -12.80 4.98 0.58
N ALA A 56 -11.67 5.24 -0.09
CA ALA A 56 -11.48 4.45 -1.32
C ALA A 56 -10.53 3.27 -1.07
N THR A 57 -11.00 2.16 -1.68
CA THR A 57 -10.11 0.97 -1.63
C THR A 57 -9.05 1.07 -2.73
N LEU A 58 -7.82 0.98 -2.19
CA LEU A 58 -6.71 1.10 -3.18
C LEU A 58 -6.23 -0.29 -3.61
N PRO A 59 -6.08 -0.27 -4.94
CA PRO A 59 -5.59 -1.57 -5.45
C PRO A 59 -4.13 -1.81 -5.05
N SER A 60 -3.78 -3.00 -4.98
CA SER A 60 -2.40 -3.37 -4.58
C SER A 60 -1.37 -2.74 -5.53
N ALA A 61 -1.92 -2.37 -6.77
CA ALA A 61 -0.98 -1.76 -7.73
C ALA A 61 -0.63 -0.33 -7.33
N SER A 62 -1.51 0.27 -6.60
CA SER A 62 -1.28 1.69 -6.20
C SER A 62 -0.76 1.78 -4.75
N VAL A 63 -0.56 0.54 -4.18
CA VAL A 63 -0.08 0.51 -2.79
C VAL A 63 1.23 -0.27 -2.75
N ARG A 64 2.10 0.49 -2.11
CA ARG A 64 3.41 -0.20 -1.99
C ARG A 64 3.91 -0.08 -0.54
N LYS A 65 4.62 -1.30 -0.11
CA LYS A 65 5.18 -1.30 1.27
C LYS A 65 6.34 -0.29 1.37
N GLU A 66 6.07 0.59 2.44
CA GLU A 66 7.18 1.56 2.66
C GLU A 66 8.47 0.80 3.03
N ARG A 67 9.27 0.45 2.01
CA ARG A 67 10.56 -0.18 2.35
C ARG A 67 11.54 0.88 2.87
N LYS A 68 11.63 0.94 4.20
CA LYS A 68 12.71 1.75 4.82
C LYS A 68 13.88 1.98 3.85
N SER A 69 13.60 2.46 2.60
CA SER A 69 14.93 2.81 2.05
C SER A 69 15.57 3.92 2.89
N SER A 70 15.95 3.53 4.17
CA SER A 70 17.26 4.07 4.61
C SER A 70 17.99 4.77 3.47
N MET A 71 17.71 6.04 3.25
CA MET A 71 18.83 6.96 3.00
C MET A 71 19.12 7.03 1.50
N TRP A 72 18.61 8.26 0.70
CA TRP A 72 19.60 8.97 -0.14
C TRP A 72 18.87 9.64 -1.32
N TRP A 73 18.67 10.82 -1.45
CA TRP A 73 19.76 11.59 -2.10
C TRP A 73 19.38 13.07 -2.14
N VAL A 74 20.18 14.07 -1.46
CA VAL A 74 21.05 15.24 -1.74
C VAL A 74 20.17 16.50 -1.77
#